data_AF-A0A0B1SIC3-F1
#
_entry.id   AF-A0A0B1SIC3-F1
#
_cell.length_a   1.000
_cell.length_b   1.000
_cell.length_c   1.000
_cell.angle_alpha   90.00
_cell.angle_beta   90.00
_cell.angle_gamma   90.00
#
_symmetry.space_group_name_H-M   'P 1'
#
loop_
_entity.id
_entity.type
_entity.pdbx_description
1 polymer ?
#
loop_
_entity_poly.entity_id
_entity_poly.type
_entity_poly.pdbx_seq_one_letter_code
_entity_poly.pdbx_strand_id
1 'polypeptide(L)'
;MVVGIIADLLNTREDALRLLFCVLAGYPLAVIHRSFLYNKSAEIQHAAFATIGVLLYIFNSGYNAIHGFTAILMAYGIIRFIGGTRESVVAAHVCFLGYLLVGYWFAESEAYDITWTTPFCIMTLRFIGLVMEVYDGAHYDSLKADMKKSAIREKPGLLEIAAFGLFYTGTFVGPQFNLNKFRSY
;
A
#
# COMPACT_ATOMS: atom_id res chain seq x y z
N MET A 1 -22.25 9.77 5.85
CA MET A 1 -23.38 10.73 5.80
C MET A 1 -23.38 11.55 4.51
N VAL A 2 -22.31 12.28 4.14
CA VAL A 2 -22.29 12.99 2.83
C VAL A 2 -22.24 12.05 1.62
N VAL A 3 -21.34 11.05 1.63
CA VAL A 3 -21.23 10.12 0.48
C VAL A 3 -22.49 9.26 0.32
N GLY A 4 -23.08 8.79 1.42
CA GLY A 4 -24.38 8.09 1.40
C GLY A 4 -25.49 8.89 0.73
N ILE A 5 -25.63 10.19 1.04
CA ILE A 5 -26.63 11.06 0.37
C ILE A 5 -26.38 11.11 -1.15
N ILE A 6 -25.12 11.22 -1.58
CA ILE A 6 -24.77 11.22 -3.01
C ILE A 6 -25.07 9.86 -3.65
N ALA A 7 -24.80 8.77 -2.93
CA ALA A 7 -25.09 7.41 -3.39
C ALA A 7 -26.59 7.22 -3.63
N ASP A 8 -27.42 7.66 -2.69
CA ASP A 8 -28.88 7.61 -2.79
C ASP A 8 -29.40 8.45 -3.97
N LEU A 9 -28.88 9.67 -4.13
CA LEU A 9 -29.24 10.57 -5.24
C LEU A 9 -28.89 9.99 -6.63
N LEU A 10 -27.76 9.28 -6.71
CA LEU A 10 -27.28 8.66 -7.95
C LEU A 10 -27.80 7.22 -8.14
N ASN A 11 -28.61 6.71 -7.20
CA ASN A 11 -29.06 5.32 -7.16
C ASN A 11 -27.91 4.32 -7.36
N THR A 12 -26.82 4.53 -6.60
CA THR A 12 -25.60 3.72 -6.67
C THR A 12 -25.13 3.33 -5.27
N ARG A 13 -24.06 2.55 -5.18
CA ARG A 13 -23.53 2.07 -3.90
C ARG A 13 -22.51 3.05 -3.31
N GLU A 14 -22.61 3.27 -2.00
CA GLU A 14 -21.71 4.19 -1.27
C GLU A 14 -20.25 3.72 -1.29
N ASP A 15 -20.01 2.42 -1.19
CA ASP A 15 -18.66 1.83 -1.22
C ASP A 15 -17.94 2.06 -2.55
N ALA A 16 -18.65 1.86 -3.67
CA ALA A 16 -18.16 2.13 -5.01
C ALA A 16 -17.83 3.63 -5.21
N LEU A 17 -18.67 4.53 -4.68
CA LEU A 17 -18.41 5.97 -4.74
C LEU A 17 -17.19 6.39 -3.91
N ARG A 18 -17.01 5.83 -2.70
CA ARG A 18 -15.82 6.10 -1.88
C ARG A 18 -14.55 5.67 -2.60
N LEU A 19 -14.55 4.47 -3.17
CA LEU A 19 -13.43 3.97 -3.96
C LEU A 19 -13.14 4.88 -5.17
N LEU A 20 -14.19 5.24 -5.92
CA LEU A 20 -14.06 6.11 -7.08
C LEU A 20 -13.48 7.48 -6.69
N PHE A 21 -13.95 8.09 -5.61
CA PHE A 21 -13.41 9.35 -5.13
C PHE A 21 -11.95 9.24 -4.67
N CYS A 22 -11.55 8.14 -4.04
CA CYS A 22 -10.13 7.90 -3.73
C CYS A 22 -9.26 7.83 -4.98
N VAL A 23 -9.73 7.16 -6.04
CA VAL A 23 -9.01 7.07 -7.31
C VAL A 23 -8.93 8.44 -7.99
N LEU A 24 -10.06 9.15 -8.08
CA LEU A 24 -10.12 10.47 -8.71
C LEU A 24 -9.35 11.54 -7.92
N ALA A 25 -9.25 11.42 -6.59
CA ALA A 25 -8.45 12.31 -5.77
C ALA A 25 -6.96 12.25 -6.15
N GLY A 26 -6.48 11.15 -6.74
CA GLY A 26 -5.09 11.02 -7.19
C GLY A 26 -4.66 12.10 -8.19
N TYR A 27 -5.55 12.59 -9.05
CA TYR A 27 -5.25 13.63 -10.04
C TYR A 27 -4.98 15.01 -9.43
N PRO A 28 -5.88 15.63 -8.63
CA PRO A 28 -5.58 16.90 -7.98
C PRO A 28 -4.45 16.75 -6.96
N LEU A 29 -4.32 15.61 -6.27
CA LEU A 29 -3.20 15.35 -5.37
C LEU A 29 -1.86 15.31 -6.12
N ALA A 30 -1.81 14.76 -7.33
CA ALA A 30 -0.61 14.81 -8.17
C ALA A 30 -0.25 16.23 -8.58
N VAL A 31 -1.22 17.10 -8.86
CA VAL A 31 -0.98 18.53 -9.11
C VAL A 31 -0.40 19.20 -7.85
N ILE A 32 -1.00 18.97 -6.69
CA ILE A 32 -0.52 19.49 -5.40
C ILE A 32 0.91 19.01 -5.11
N HIS A 33 1.18 17.71 -5.30
CA HIS A 33 2.53 17.16 -5.15
C HIS A 33 3.51 17.87 -6.07
N ARG A 34 3.19 17.99 -7.36
CA ARG A 34 4.04 18.65 -8.35
C ARG A 34 4.29 20.13 -8.04
N SER A 35 3.30 20.83 -7.51
CA SER A 35 3.38 22.27 -7.23
C SER A 35 4.11 22.59 -5.92
N PHE A 36 3.98 21.76 -4.89
CA PHE A 36 4.43 22.13 -3.53
C PHE A 36 5.44 21.18 -2.90
N LEU A 37 5.39 19.89 -3.24
CA LEU A 37 6.20 18.84 -2.61
C LEU A 37 7.35 18.37 -3.50
N TYR A 38 7.22 18.53 -4.81
CA TYR A 38 8.27 18.18 -5.76
C TYR A 38 9.56 18.97 -5.45
N ASN A 39 10.70 18.27 -5.44
CA ASN A 39 12.01 18.75 -5.00
C ASN A 39 12.18 19.00 -3.48
N LYS A 40 11.21 18.64 -2.63
CA LYS A 40 11.44 18.56 -1.17
C LYS A 40 12.18 17.28 -0.81
N SER A 41 12.75 17.23 0.39
CA SER A 41 13.46 16.06 0.88
C SER A 41 12.54 14.83 0.93
N ALA A 42 13.12 13.63 0.83
CA ALA A 42 12.37 12.38 0.83
C ALA A 42 11.50 12.25 2.09
N GLU A 43 11.97 12.70 3.25
CA GLU A 43 11.24 12.66 4.51
C GLU A 43 9.96 13.50 4.45
N ILE A 44 10.03 14.71 3.88
CA ILE A 44 8.87 15.59 3.73
C ILE A 44 7.86 14.97 2.76
N GLN A 45 8.34 14.44 1.64
CA GLN A 45 7.47 13.79 0.66
C GLN A 45 6.81 12.53 1.23
N HIS A 46 7.57 11.66 1.91
CA HIS A 46 7.05 10.46 2.57
C HIS A 46 6.05 10.81 3.68
N ALA A 47 6.31 11.84 4.48
CA ALA A 47 5.36 12.32 5.49
C ALA A 47 4.05 12.81 4.86
N ALA A 48 4.14 13.56 3.76
CA ALA A 48 2.96 14.01 3.02
C ALA A 48 2.19 12.81 2.42
N PHE A 49 2.88 11.89 1.74
CA PHE A 49 2.27 10.71 1.13
C PHE A 49 1.62 9.80 2.16
N ALA A 50 2.28 9.53 3.27
CA ALA A 50 1.72 8.75 4.36
C ALA A 50 0.49 9.44 4.95
N THR A 51 0.54 10.75 5.19
CA THR A 51 -0.60 11.51 5.75
C THR A 51 -1.80 11.49 4.81
N ILE A 52 -1.60 11.84 3.53
CA ILE A 52 -2.65 11.81 2.51
C ILE A 52 -3.21 10.40 2.36
N GLY A 53 -2.33 9.41 2.31
CA GLY A 53 -2.70 8.00 2.21
C GLY A 53 -3.53 7.52 3.39
N VAL A 54 -3.15 7.85 4.63
CA VAL A 54 -3.93 7.55 5.85
C VAL A 54 -5.33 8.14 5.75
N LEU A 55 -5.45 9.42 5.37
CA LEU A 55 -6.74 10.10 5.25
C LEU A 55 -7.64 9.44 4.21
N LEU A 56 -7.11 9.13 3.02
CA LEU A 56 -7.86 8.45 1.97
C LEU A 56 -8.24 7.02 2.37
N TYR A 57 -7.35 6.29 3.06
CA TYR A 57 -7.61 4.90 3.45
C TYR A 57 -8.71 4.82 4.52
N ILE A 58 -8.71 5.75 5.47
CA ILE A 58 -9.79 5.92 6.46
C ILE A 58 -11.09 6.34 5.77
N PHE A 59 -11.02 7.27 4.80
CA PHE A 59 -12.21 7.68 4.04
C PHE A 59 -12.83 6.49 3.28
N ASN A 60 -12.01 5.64 2.65
CA ASN A 60 -12.46 4.46 1.93
C ASN A 60 -13.08 3.39 2.85
N SER A 61 -12.31 2.99 3.88
CA SER A 61 -12.58 1.76 4.64
C SER A 61 -13.12 2.00 6.05
N GLY A 62 -13.22 3.25 6.50
CA GLY A 62 -13.62 3.59 7.87
C GLY A 62 -12.71 2.94 8.91
N TYR A 63 -13.32 2.33 9.94
CA TYR A 63 -12.60 1.62 11.00
C TYR A 63 -11.75 0.45 10.48
N ASN A 64 -12.18 -0.19 9.39
CA ASN A 64 -11.44 -1.31 8.79
C ASN A 64 -10.10 -0.88 8.17
N ALA A 65 -9.79 0.42 8.13
CA ALA A 65 -8.46 0.91 7.81
C ALA A 65 -7.35 0.33 8.73
N ILE A 66 -7.72 -0.12 9.93
CA ILE A 66 -6.79 -0.75 10.87
C ILE A 66 -6.04 -1.95 10.28
N HIS A 67 -6.65 -2.68 9.34
CA HIS A 67 -6.01 -3.81 8.67
C HIS A 67 -4.79 -3.37 7.85
N GLY A 68 -4.93 -2.29 7.07
CA GLY A 68 -3.84 -1.70 6.30
C GLY A 68 -2.71 -1.18 7.20
N PHE A 69 -3.05 -0.51 8.30
CA PHE A 69 -2.05 -0.03 9.27
C PHE A 69 -1.32 -1.17 9.97
N THR A 70 -2.04 -2.24 10.30
CA THR A 70 -1.44 -3.47 10.84
C THR A 70 -0.46 -4.07 9.85
N ALA A 71 -0.78 -4.11 8.55
CA ALA A 71 0.14 -4.59 7.53
C ALA A 71 1.42 -3.75 7.40
N ILE A 72 1.34 -2.42 7.54
CA ILE A 72 2.53 -1.56 7.58
C ILE A 72 3.45 -1.94 8.74
N LEU A 73 2.89 -2.12 9.95
CA LEU A 73 3.65 -2.49 11.13
C LEU A 73 4.26 -3.89 11.00
N MET A 74 3.52 -4.85 10.43
CA MET A 74 4.04 -6.19 10.13
C MET A 74 5.20 -6.13 9.13
N ALA A 75 5.06 -5.36 8.04
CA ALA A 75 6.13 -5.20 7.04
C ALA A 75 7.39 -4.62 7.66
N TYR A 76 7.25 -3.55 8.46
CA TYR A 76 8.36 -2.96 9.19
C TYR A 76 9.02 -3.97 10.15
N GLY A 77 8.23 -4.71 10.92
CA GLY A 77 8.72 -5.75 11.83
C GLY A 77 9.52 -6.83 11.09
N ILE A 78 8.96 -7.42 10.03
CA ILE A 78 9.62 -8.45 9.23
C ILE A 78 10.95 -7.93 8.68
N ILE A 79 10.97 -6.75 8.04
CA ILE A 79 12.17 -6.17 7.43
C ILE A 79 13.23 -5.84 8.49
N ARG A 80 12.80 -5.29 9.64
CA ARG A 80 13.68 -4.86 10.72
C ARG A 80 14.36 -6.04 11.42
N PHE A 81 13.61 -7.08 11.75
CA PHE A 81 14.11 -8.18 12.60
C PHE A 81 14.71 -9.33 11.80
N ILE A 82 14.11 -9.71 10.67
CA ILE A 82 14.53 -10.90 9.90
C ILE A 82 14.76 -10.59 8.40
N GLY A 83 14.59 -9.34 7.97
CA GLY A 83 14.72 -8.97 6.56
C GLY A 83 16.10 -9.33 5.99
N GLY A 84 16.10 -9.92 4.80
CA GLY A 84 17.32 -10.43 4.18
C GLY A 84 17.48 -11.95 4.26
N THR A 85 16.62 -12.65 5.00
CA THR A 85 16.68 -14.12 5.14
C THR A 85 15.51 -14.81 4.43
N ARG A 86 15.63 -16.12 4.16
CA ARG A 86 14.56 -16.90 3.53
C ARG A 86 13.29 -16.92 4.40
N GLU A 87 13.48 -16.91 5.71
CA GLU A 87 12.41 -16.84 6.71
C GLU A 87 11.60 -15.54 6.58
N SER A 88 12.23 -14.41 6.21
CA SER A 88 11.47 -13.16 5.99
C SER A 88 10.49 -13.28 4.83
N VAL A 89 10.88 -13.93 3.74
CA VAL A 89 10.02 -14.15 2.57
C VAL A 89 8.87 -15.09 2.92
N VAL A 90 9.14 -16.18 3.65
CA VAL A 90 8.10 -17.09 4.14
C VAL A 90 7.14 -16.36 5.08
N ALA A 91 7.67 -15.60 6.04
CA ALA A 91 6.86 -14.81 6.97
C ALA A 91 5.99 -13.79 6.24
N ALA A 92 6.51 -13.11 5.21
CA ALA A 92 5.73 -12.18 4.40
C ALA A 92 4.54 -12.87 3.72
N HIS A 93 4.76 -14.02 3.08
CA HIS A 93 3.68 -14.78 2.45
C HIS A 93 2.65 -15.24 3.50
N VAL A 94 3.08 -15.86 4.59
CA VAL A 94 2.16 -16.35 5.63
C VAL A 94 1.39 -15.20 6.27
N CYS A 95 2.06 -14.12 6.67
CA CYS A 95 1.42 -13.00 7.36
C CYS A 95 0.49 -12.21 6.42
N PHE A 96 0.93 -11.82 5.22
CA PHE A 96 0.10 -10.97 4.36
C PHE A 96 -0.95 -11.76 3.59
N LEU A 97 -0.56 -12.84 2.91
CA LEU A 97 -1.51 -13.66 2.16
C LEU A 97 -2.46 -14.38 3.11
N GLY A 98 -1.95 -14.94 4.22
CA GLY A 98 -2.79 -15.57 5.23
C GLY A 98 -3.82 -14.60 5.84
N TYR A 99 -3.41 -13.37 6.17
CA TYR A 99 -4.35 -12.34 6.63
C TYR A 99 -5.39 -12.04 5.55
N LEU A 100 -4.97 -11.80 4.30
CA LEU A 100 -5.91 -11.53 3.22
C LEU A 100 -6.94 -12.65 3.04
N LEU A 101 -6.51 -13.92 3.09
CA LEU A 101 -7.40 -15.09 2.98
C LEU A 101 -8.40 -15.17 4.14
N VAL A 102 -7.95 -14.93 5.38
CA VAL A 102 -8.85 -14.83 6.54
C VAL A 102 -9.81 -13.65 6.37
N GLY A 103 -9.33 -12.53 5.84
CA GLY A 103 -10.15 -11.36 5.52
C GLY A 103 -11.28 -11.70 4.53
N TYR A 104 -10.96 -12.37 3.43
CA TYR A 104 -11.97 -12.83 2.46
C TYR A 104 -12.98 -13.79 3.09
N TRP A 105 -12.52 -14.73 3.91
CA TRP A 105 -13.41 -15.68 4.60
C TRP A 105 -14.51 -14.98 5.42
N PHE A 106 -14.23 -13.80 5.99
CA PHE A 106 -15.20 -13.04 6.78
C PHE A 106 -15.91 -11.91 6.02
N ALA A 107 -15.36 -11.45 4.89
CA ALA A 107 -15.83 -10.25 4.21
C ALA A 107 -16.50 -10.53 2.85
N GLU A 108 -16.31 -11.71 2.26
CA GLU A 108 -16.89 -12.07 0.97
C GLU A 108 -18.34 -12.55 1.13
N SER A 109 -19.24 -12.00 0.31
CA SER A 109 -20.60 -12.53 0.12
C SER A 109 -20.80 -13.04 -1.31
N GLU A 110 -21.99 -13.56 -1.62
CA GLU A 110 -22.34 -13.97 -2.99
C GLU A 110 -22.48 -12.77 -3.96
N ALA A 111 -22.52 -11.54 -3.45
CA ALA A 111 -22.50 -10.33 -4.24
C ALA A 111 -21.07 -9.82 -4.45
N TYR A 112 -20.86 -9.01 -5.49
CA TYR A 112 -19.59 -8.30 -5.66
C TYR A 112 -19.42 -7.25 -4.54
N ASP A 113 -18.55 -7.49 -3.57
CA ASP A 113 -18.35 -6.60 -2.43
C ASP A 113 -17.08 -5.76 -2.54
N ILE A 114 -17.22 -4.44 -2.45
CA ILE A 114 -16.10 -3.52 -2.30
C ILE A 114 -15.90 -3.33 -0.79
N THR A 115 -14.99 -4.11 -0.21
CA THR A 115 -14.69 -4.05 1.21
C THR A 115 -13.27 -3.54 1.46
N TRP A 116 -12.85 -3.53 2.72
CA TRP A 116 -11.47 -3.22 3.08
C TRP A 116 -10.45 -4.18 2.46
N THR A 117 -10.87 -5.39 2.05
CA THR A 117 -9.99 -6.37 1.41
C THR A 117 -9.52 -5.92 0.02
N THR A 118 -10.28 -5.05 -0.67
CA THR A 118 -9.95 -4.53 -2.00
C THR A 118 -8.61 -3.77 -2.00
N PRO A 119 -8.43 -2.67 -1.25
CA PRO A 119 -7.11 -2.01 -1.15
C PRO A 119 -6.10 -2.85 -0.36
N PHE A 120 -6.55 -3.74 0.54
CA PHE A 120 -5.64 -4.60 1.31
C PHE A 120 -4.94 -5.67 0.46
N CYS A 121 -5.59 -6.17 -0.59
CA CYS A 121 -4.97 -7.05 -1.58
C CYS A 121 -3.78 -6.36 -2.27
N ILE A 122 -3.93 -5.09 -2.63
CA ILE A 122 -2.85 -4.28 -3.21
C ILE A 122 -1.68 -4.14 -2.22
N MET A 123 -1.96 -3.86 -0.95
CA MET A 123 -0.94 -3.78 0.11
C MET A 123 -0.25 -5.12 0.36
N THR A 124 -1.01 -6.22 0.30
CA THR A 124 -0.50 -7.60 0.43
C THR A 124 0.55 -7.89 -0.63
N LEU A 125 0.22 -7.67 -1.90
CA LEU A 125 1.16 -7.85 -3.01
C LEU A 125 2.38 -6.93 -2.87
N ARG A 126 2.14 -5.67 -2.51
CA ARG A 126 3.20 -4.66 -2.38
C ARG A 126 4.19 -4.98 -1.26
N PHE A 127 3.72 -5.42 -0.09
CA PHE A 127 4.62 -5.74 1.03
C PHE A 127 5.29 -7.11 0.90
N ILE A 128 4.65 -8.10 0.28
CA ILE A 128 5.34 -9.33 -0.12
C ILE A 128 6.47 -8.98 -1.10
N GLY A 129 6.17 -8.16 -2.12
CA GLY A 129 7.16 -7.62 -3.06
C GLY A 129 8.33 -6.93 -2.34
N LEU A 130 8.03 -6.00 -1.43
CA LEU A 130 9.05 -5.27 -0.67
C LEU A 130 9.97 -6.19 0.13
N VAL A 131 9.42 -7.21 0.80
CA VAL A 131 10.24 -8.14 1.58
C VAL A 131 11.14 -8.98 0.68
N MET A 132 10.64 -9.41 -0.49
CA MET A 132 11.45 -10.10 -1.50
C MET A 132 12.55 -9.18 -2.06
N GLU A 133 12.25 -7.90 -2.30
CA GLU A 133 13.23 -6.92 -2.76
C GLU A 133 14.35 -6.68 -1.72
N VAL A 134 14.01 -6.67 -0.43
CA VAL A 134 15.00 -6.61 0.67
C VAL A 134 15.82 -7.91 0.76
N TYR A 135 15.19 -9.07 0.56
CA TYR A 135 15.90 -10.35 0.47
C TYR A 135 16.91 -10.35 -0.67
N ASP A 136 16.52 -9.90 -1.85
CA ASP A 136 17.38 -9.76 -3.02
C ASP A 136 18.52 -8.78 -2.75
N GLY A 137 18.26 -7.67 -2.05
CA GLY A 137 19.31 -6.73 -1.64
C GLY A 137 20.40 -7.34 -0.77
N ALA A 138 20.06 -8.30 0.09
CA ALA A 138 21.03 -9.04 0.90
C ALA A 138 21.84 -10.07 0.10
N HIS A 139 21.31 -10.53 -1.04
CA HIS A 139 21.92 -11.55 -1.91
C HIS A 139 22.39 -10.99 -3.25
N TYR A 140 22.61 -9.67 -3.32
CA TYR A 140 22.74 -8.90 -4.56
C TYR A 140 23.74 -9.48 -5.56
N ASP A 141 24.90 -9.95 -5.10
CA ASP A 141 25.96 -10.44 -5.99
C ASP A 141 25.58 -11.73 -6.74
N SER A 142 24.66 -12.51 -6.17
CA SER A 142 24.15 -13.75 -6.76
C SER A 142 23.00 -13.55 -7.76
N LEU A 143 22.49 -12.33 -7.88
CA LEU A 143 21.30 -12.02 -8.67
C LEU A 143 21.59 -11.85 -10.18
N LYS A 144 20.59 -12.20 -10.98
CA LYS A 144 20.50 -11.83 -12.40
C LYS A 144 20.34 -10.32 -12.58
N ALA A 145 20.71 -9.80 -13.74
CA ALA A 145 20.75 -8.36 -14.01
C ALA A 145 19.39 -7.65 -13.93
N ASP A 146 18.30 -8.35 -14.20
CA ASP A 146 16.92 -7.87 -14.07
C ASP A 146 16.51 -7.73 -12.59
N MET A 147 16.80 -8.74 -11.77
CA MET A 147 16.49 -8.75 -10.33
C MET A 147 17.26 -7.67 -9.55
N LYS A 148 18.49 -7.36 -9.99
CA LYS A 148 19.30 -6.27 -9.41
C LYS A 148 18.62 -4.90 -9.48
N LYS A 149 17.70 -4.68 -10.43
CA LYS A 149 17.02 -3.39 -10.62
C LYS A 149 16.00 -3.10 -9.51
N SER A 150 15.38 -4.13 -8.94
CA SER A 150 14.39 -4.01 -7.85
C SER A 150 14.98 -4.29 -6.47
N ALA A 151 16.18 -4.87 -6.39
CA ALA A 151 16.84 -5.18 -5.12
C ALA A 151 17.05 -3.95 -4.23
N ILE A 152 16.73 -4.10 -2.93
CA ILE A 152 16.80 -3.04 -1.92
C ILE A 152 17.91 -3.34 -0.93
N ARG A 153 19.07 -2.72 -1.14
CA ARG A 153 20.24 -2.86 -0.25
C ARG A 153 20.10 -2.04 1.03
N GLU A 154 19.48 -0.87 0.94
CA GLU A 154 19.17 -0.01 2.08
C GLU A 154 17.72 -0.20 2.51
N LYS A 155 17.54 -0.88 3.65
CA LYS A 155 16.23 -1.22 4.21
C LYS A 155 15.42 0.04 4.52
N PRO A 156 14.15 0.12 4.11
CA PRO A 156 13.33 1.29 4.38
C PRO A 156 12.98 1.42 5.87
N GLY A 157 12.82 2.66 6.32
CA GLY A 157 12.27 2.97 7.65
C GLY A 157 10.74 2.87 7.69
N LEU A 158 10.15 2.94 8.88
CA LEU A 158 8.69 2.83 9.06
C LEU A 158 7.92 3.88 8.24
N LEU A 159 8.40 5.13 8.22
CA LEU A 159 7.75 6.21 7.47
C LEU A 159 7.75 5.93 5.96
N GLU A 160 8.86 5.42 5.42
CA GLU A 160 8.97 5.07 4.01
C GLU A 160 8.07 3.88 3.66
N ILE A 161 8.01 2.85 4.51
CA ILE A 161 7.09 1.71 4.33
C ILE A 161 5.63 2.18 4.36
N ALA A 162 5.28 3.08 5.29
CA ALA A 162 3.93 3.64 5.37
C ALA A 162 3.59 4.44 4.10
N ALA A 163 4.50 5.32 3.66
CA ALA A 163 4.33 6.12 2.46
C ALA A 163 4.22 5.26 1.20
N PHE A 164 5.04 4.21 1.08
CA PHE A 164 5.00 3.25 -0.02
C PHE A 164 3.70 2.43 -0.01
N GLY A 165 3.29 1.93 1.15
CA GLY A 165 2.08 1.14 1.34
C GLY A 165 0.80 1.93 1.07
N LEU A 166 0.79 3.22 1.43
CA LEU A 166 -0.38 4.10 1.33
C LEU A 166 -0.30 5.11 0.18
N PHE A 167 0.64 4.94 -0.75
CA PHE A 167 0.82 5.90 -1.83
C PHE A 167 -0.47 6.04 -2.65
N TYR A 168 -1.02 7.26 -2.67
CA TYR A 168 -2.37 7.55 -3.18
C TYR A 168 -2.54 7.22 -4.67
N THR A 169 -1.43 7.15 -5.43
CA THR A 169 -1.47 6.87 -6.87
C THR A 169 -1.81 5.43 -7.22
N GLY A 170 -1.69 4.49 -6.27
CA GLY A 170 -1.91 3.08 -6.58
C GLY A 170 -2.35 2.17 -5.45
N THR A 171 -2.61 2.69 -4.25
CA THR A 171 -2.99 1.85 -3.09
C THR A 171 -4.39 1.25 -3.18
N PHE A 172 -5.32 1.93 -3.86
CA PHE A 172 -6.72 1.49 -3.90
C PHE A 172 -7.00 0.45 -4.97
N VAL A 173 -6.41 0.63 -6.16
CA VAL A 173 -6.73 -0.18 -7.36
C VAL A 173 -5.49 -0.54 -8.19
N GLY A 174 -4.29 -0.24 -7.70
CA GLY A 174 -3.06 -0.32 -8.49
C GLY A 174 -2.79 0.93 -9.33
N PRO A 175 -1.72 0.95 -10.15
CA PRO A 175 -0.84 -0.18 -10.48
C PRO A 175 0.11 -0.59 -9.34
N GLN A 176 0.70 -1.78 -9.47
CA GLN A 176 1.81 -2.22 -8.62
C GLN A 176 3.14 -1.64 -9.12
N PHE A 177 4.04 -1.32 -8.19
CA PHE A 177 5.38 -0.83 -8.47
C PHE A 177 6.31 -1.18 -7.30
N ASN A 178 7.60 -1.32 -7.59
CA ASN A 178 8.63 -1.63 -6.60
C ASN A 178 9.06 -0.39 -5.80
N LEU A 179 9.77 -0.61 -4.69
CA LEU A 179 10.23 0.51 -3.84
C LEU A 179 11.21 1.44 -4.57
N ASN A 180 12.06 0.93 -5.45
CA ASN A 180 12.98 1.77 -6.24
C ASN A 180 12.22 2.72 -7.17
N LYS A 181 11.10 2.29 -7.75
CA LYS A 181 10.23 3.16 -8.54
C LYS A 181 9.56 4.21 -7.65
N PHE A 182 9.12 3.81 -6.46
CA PHE A 182 8.57 4.75 -5.48
C PHE A 182 9.55 5.85 -5.10
N ARG A 183 10.81 5.49 -4.82
CA ARG A 183 11.92 6.42 -4.50
C ARG A 183 12.27 7.38 -5.65
N SER A 184 11.77 7.14 -6.87
CA SER A 184 12.01 8.00 -8.04
C SER A 184 10.97 9.10 -8.24
N TYR A 185 9.88 9.10 -7.46
CA TYR A 185 8.85 10.14 -7.48
C TYR A 185 9.26 11.36 -6.66
#